data_AF-A0A2G9HPW2-F1
#
_entry.id   AF-A0A2G9HPW2-F1
#
_cell.length_a   1.000
_cell.length_b   1.000
_cell.length_c   1.000
_cell.angle_alpha   90.00
_cell.angle_beta   90.00
_cell.angle_gamma   90.00
#
_symmetry.space_group_name_H-M   'P 1'
#
loop_
_entity.id
_entity.type
_entity.pdbx_description
1 polymer ?
#
loop_
_entity_poly.entity_id
_entity_poly.type
_entity_poly.pdbx_seq_one_letter_code
_entity_poly.pdbx_strand_id
1 'polypeptide(L)'
;MAPEYGSEGLVSTKCDIYSFGIMLMETFTRKRPTDDLFTAELSLRGGIYDTYPHSLSHVLDATLLNPDKDSFDKNVECISLIMKLALNCSSDLPGERTNMKDAWAALQKIRNQFFPHL
;
A
#
# COMPACT_ATOMS: atom_id res chain seq x y z
N MET A 1 11.87 3.43 5.50
CA MET A 1 12.22 4.77 4.97
C MET A 1 12.58 4.62 3.50
N ALA A 2 12.49 5.70 2.71
CA ALA A 2 12.98 5.67 1.34
C ALA A 2 14.48 5.28 1.32
N PRO A 3 14.92 4.35 0.46
CA PRO A 3 16.29 3.85 0.48
C PRO A 3 17.33 4.96 0.41
N GLU A 4 17.19 5.91 -0.52
CA GLU A 4 18.12 7.00 -0.75
C GLU A 4 18.20 8.00 0.42
N TYR A 5 17.12 8.13 1.19
CA TYR A 5 17.14 8.93 2.42
C TYR A 5 17.90 8.19 3.53
N GLY A 6 17.67 6.88 3.67
CA GLY A 6 18.30 6.06 4.70
C GLY A 6 19.79 5.80 4.46
N SER A 7 20.22 5.65 3.20
CA SER A 7 21.60 5.36 2.84
C SER A 7 22.46 6.60 2.63
N GLU A 8 21.91 7.64 1.99
CA GLU A 8 22.67 8.80 1.51
C GLU A 8 22.20 10.12 2.12
N GLY A 9 21.12 10.11 2.91
CA GLY A 9 20.54 11.33 3.48
C GLY A 9 19.88 12.24 2.43
N LEU A 10 19.58 11.72 1.24
CA LEU A 10 18.98 12.50 0.16
C LEU A 10 17.51 12.80 0.46
N VAL A 11 17.17 14.08 0.49
CA VAL A 11 15.80 14.56 0.74
C VAL A 11 15.16 15.01 -0.57
N SER A 12 13.95 14.52 -0.83
CA SER A 12 13.17 14.94 -2.00
C SER A 12 11.68 14.65 -1.80
N THR A 13 10.83 15.24 -2.65
CA THR A 13 9.41 14.87 -2.73
C THR A 13 9.21 13.38 -3.04
N LYS A 14 10.16 12.72 -3.71
CA LYS A 14 10.09 11.27 -3.96
C LYS A 14 10.22 10.47 -2.67
N CYS A 15 10.93 10.98 -1.66
CA CYS A 15 11.01 10.35 -0.34
C CYS A 15 9.64 10.41 0.38
N ASP A 16 8.93 11.54 0.29
CA ASP A 16 7.57 11.67 0.84
C ASP A 16 6.58 10.71 0.14
N ILE A 17 6.70 10.55 -1.18
CA ILE A 17 5.87 9.60 -1.95
C ILE A 17 6.13 8.15 -1.51
N TYR A 18 7.39 7.78 -1.24
CA TYR A 18 7.71 6.46 -0.72
C TYR A 18 7.02 6.25 0.63
N SER A 19 7.18 7.19 1.55
CA SER A 19 6.57 7.13 2.89
C SER A 19 5.05 7.08 2.81
N PHE A 20 4.44 7.79 1.87
CA PHE A 20 3.01 7.69 1.58
C PHE A 20 2.60 6.28 1.16
N GLY A 21 3.38 5.62 0.29
CA GLY A 21 3.14 4.22 -0.09
C GLY A 21 3.18 3.28 1.11
N ILE A 22 4.17 3.44 1.99
CA ILE A 22 4.27 2.65 3.25
C ILE A 22 3.07 2.91 4.16
N MET A 23 2.69 4.18 4.36
CA MET A 23 1.53 4.57 5.18
C MET A 23 0.23 3.94 4.68
N LEU A 24 0.02 3.85 3.36
CA LEU A 24 -1.14 3.14 2.81
C LEU A 24 -1.11 1.66 3.18
N MET A 25 0.03 0.99 3.07
CA MET A 25 0.15 -0.42 3.47
C MET A 25 -0.12 -0.60 4.97
N GLU A 26 0.45 0.24 5.82
CA GLU A 26 0.22 0.23 7.28
C GLU A 26 -1.27 0.40 7.61
N THR A 27 -1.95 1.35 6.94
CA THR A 27 -3.36 1.68 7.21
C THR A 27 -4.29 0.48 6.99
N PHE A 28 -4.10 -0.26 5.90
CA PHE A 28 -5.01 -1.34 5.49
C PHE A 28 -4.61 -2.72 6.01
N THR A 29 -3.35 -2.89 6.46
CA THR A 29 -2.93 -4.10 7.16
C THR A 29 -3.09 -3.98 8.67
N ARG A 30 -3.16 -2.74 9.20
CA ARG A 30 -2.95 -2.39 10.62
C ARG A 30 -1.69 -3.01 11.22
N LYS A 31 -0.70 -3.31 10.38
CA LYS A 31 0.60 -3.79 10.81
C LYS A 31 1.59 -2.65 10.78
N ARG A 32 2.40 -2.56 11.81
CA ARG A 32 3.56 -1.67 11.81
C ARG A 32 4.65 -2.27 10.92
N PRO A 33 5.51 -1.44 10.29
CA PRO A 33 6.66 -1.90 9.52
C PRO A 33 7.64 -2.73 10.35
N THR A 34 7.52 -2.68 11.68
CA THR A 34 8.34 -3.38 12.69
C THR A 34 7.59 -4.51 13.39
N ASP A 35 6.38 -4.88 12.97
CA ASP A 35 5.68 -6.00 13.61
C ASP A 35 6.36 -7.34 13.29
N ASP A 36 6.33 -8.28 14.24
CA ASP A 36 7.04 -9.57 14.22
C ASP A 36 6.72 -10.48 13.02
N LEU A 37 5.64 -10.17 12.29
CA LEU A 37 5.30 -10.85 11.03
C LEU A 37 6.29 -10.56 9.90
N PHE A 38 7.10 -9.50 10.06
CA PHE A 38 8.11 -9.05 9.13
C PHE A 38 9.48 -9.36 9.76
N THR A 39 10.17 -10.37 9.23
CA THR A 39 11.51 -10.75 9.71
C THR A 39 12.52 -9.66 9.35
N ALA A 40 13.72 -9.71 9.94
CA ALA A 40 14.80 -8.76 9.63
C ALA A 40 15.14 -8.67 8.12
N GLU A 41 14.72 -9.65 7.32
CA GLU A 41 14.91 -9.72 5.86
C GLU A 41 13.68 -9.27 5.06
N LEU A 42 12.47 -9.33 5.63
CA LEU A 42 11.22 -9.07 4.92
C LEU A 42 10.60 -7.76 5.38
N SER A 43 10.72 -6.69 4.59
CA SER A 43 10.00 -5.43 4.89
C SER A 43 8.48 -5.58 4.68
N LEU A 44 7.67 -4.70 5.30
CA LEU A 44 6.22 -4.61 5.04
C LEU A 44 5.93 -4.57 3.53
N ARG A 45 6.67 -3.73 2.78
CA ARG A 45 6.58 -3.66 1.32
C ARG A 45 6.85 -5.00 0.66
N GLY A 46 7.92 -5.69 1.06
CA GLY A 46 8.28 -7.01 0.53
C GLY A 46 7.17 -8.04 0.76
N GLY A 47 6.63 -8.12 1.97
CA GLY A 47 5.51 -9.02 2.28
C GLY A 47 4.24 -8.70 1.49
N ILE A 48 3.94 -7.42 1.24
CA ILE A 48 2.83 -7.03 0.34
C ILE A 48 3.13 -7.40 -1.11
N TYR A 49 4.36 -7.17 -1.59
CA TYR A 49 4.78 -7.51 -2.95
C TYR A 49 4.64 -9.01 -3.22
N ASP A 50 5.06 -9.86 -2.27
CA ASP A 50 5.03 -11.31 -2.41
C ASP A 50 3.62 -11.90 -2.34
N THR A 51 2.71 -11.24 -1.61
CA THR A 51 1.31 -11.69 -1.47
C THR A 51 0.38 -11.12 -2.52
N TYR A 52 0.78 -10.05 -3.22
CA TYR A 52 -0.05 -9.39 -4.22
C TYR A 52 -0.06 -10.16 -5.57
N PRO A 53 -1.20 -10.31 -6.26
CA PRO A 53 -2.55 -9.93 -5.82
C PRO A 53 -3.31 -11.06 -5.11
N HIS A 54 -2.81 -12.31 -5.16
CA HIS A 54 -3.61 -13.51 -4.89
C HIS A 54 -3.76 -13.89 -3.41
N SER A 55 -2.84 -13.46 -2.55
CA SER A 55 -2.79 -13.85 -1.14
C SER A 55 -2.95 -12.64 -0.20
N LEU A 56 -3.43 -11.52 -0.73
CA LEU A 56 -3.54 -10.27 0.01
C LEU A 56 -4.47 -10.38 1.22
N SER A 57 -5.55 -11.17 1.13
CA SER A 57 -6.53 -11.36 2.21
C SER A 57 -5.91 -11.86 3.53
N HIS A 58 -4.76 -12.55 3.48
CA HIS A 58 -4.05 -13.04 4.66
C HIS A 58 -3.26 -11.95 5.40
N VAL A 59 -2.96 -10.84 4.71
CA VAL A 59 -2.18 -9.73 5.29
C VAL A 59 -3.04 -8.53 5.65
N LEU A 60 -4.26 -8.44 5.12
CA LEU A 60 -5.23 -7.40 5.45
C LEU A 60 -5.78 -7.54 6.86
N ASP A 61 -6.16 -6.41 7.44
CA ASP A 61 -6.89 -6.40 8.71
C ASP A 61 -8.29 -7.00 8.53
N ALA A 62 -8.57 -8.09 9.25
CA ALA A 62 -9.84 -8.79 9.22
C ALA A 62 -11.05 -7.89 9.58
N THR A 63 -10.86 -6.83 10.37
CA THR A 63 -11.93 -5.89 10.72
C THR A 63 -12.35 -4.98 9.57
N LEU A 64 -11.53 -4.86 8.52
CA LEU A 64 -11.87 -4.15 7.28
C LEU A 64 -12.69 -5.03 6.32
N LEU A 65 -12.82 -6.32 6.63
CA LEU A 65 -13.49 -7.31 5.82
C LEU A 65 -14.84 -7.62 6.47
N ASN A 66 -15.92 -7.09 5.89
CA ASN A 66 -17.28 -7.37 6.36
C ASN A 66 -17.58 -8.87 6.19
N PRO A 67 -18.21 -9.55 7.17
CA PRO A 67 -18.57 -10.96 7.05
C PRO A 67 -19.57 -11.28 5.92
N ASP A 68 -20.30 -10.29 5.39
CA ASP A 68 -21.11 -10.49 4.19
C ASP A 68 -20.20 -10.78 2.97
N LYS A 69 -20.47 -11.89 2.26
CA LYS A 69 -19.59 -12.40 1.19
C LYS A 69 -19.44 -11.41 0.02
N ASP A 70 -20.51 -10.75 -0.40
CA ASP A 70 -20.46 -9.80 -1.52
C ASP A 70 -19.71 -8.52 -1.10
N SER A 71 -19.87 -8.10 0.16
CA SER A 71 -19.09 -7.00 0.73
C SER A 71 -17.62 -7.37 0.93
N PHE A 72 -17.32 -8.62 1.27
CA PHE A 72 -15.96 -9.11 1.44
C PHE A 72 -15.17 -9.03 0.14
N ASP A 73 -15.70 -9.61 -0.94
CA ASP A 73 -15.01 -9.65 -2.24
C ASP A 73 -14.74 -8.24 -2.78
N LYS A 74 -15.72 -7.33 -2.63
CA LYS A 74 -15.56 -5.90 -3.02
C LYS A 74 -14.52 -5.18 -2.17
N ASN A 75 -14.47 -5.42 -0.86
CA ASN A 75 -13.47 -4.81 0.01
C ASN A 75 -12.07 -5.30 -0.35
N VAL A 76 -11.90 -6.61 -0.59
CA VAL A 76 -10.62 -7.18 -1.02
C VAL A 76 -10.18 -6.61 -2.36
N GLU A 77 -11.09 -6.48 -3.33
CA GLU A 77 -10.78 -5.89 -4.64
C GLU A 77 -10.36 -4.42 -4.51
N CYS A 78 -11.11 -3.62 -3.75
CA CYS A 78 -10.80 -2.21 -3.48
C CYS A 78 -9.42 -2.06 -2.84
N ILE A 79 -9.16 -2.82 -1.77
CA ILE A 79 -7.89 -2.76 -1.05
C ILE A 79 -6.75 -3.27 -1.91
N SER A 80 -6.98 -4.27 -2.77
CA SER A 80 -5.98 -4.75 -3.74
C SER A 80 -5.52 -3.64 -4.69
N LEU A 81 -6.44 -2.83 -5.21
CA LEU A 81 -6.07 -1.67 -6.04
C LEU A 81 -5.29 -0.61 -5.26
N ILE A 82 -5.62 -0.39 -3.98
CA ILE A 82 -4.87 0.51 -3.10
C ILE A 82 -3.46 -0.03 -2.84
N MET A 83 -3.30 -1.34 -2.59
CA MET A 83 -1.99 -1.97 -2.38
C MET A 83 -1.14 -1.90 -3.64
N LYS A 84 -1.74 -2.08 -4.83
CA LYS A 84 -1.05 -1.87 -6.10
C LYS A 84 -0.50 -0.45 -6.21
N LEU A 85 -1.32 0.56 -5.88
CA LEU A 85 -0.88 1.95 -5.87
C LEU A 85 0.24 2.17 -4.86
N ALA A 86 0.10 1.63 -3.64
CA ALA A 86 1.09 1.73 -2.58
C ALA A 86 2.44 1.13 -2.99
N LEU A 87 2.45 -0.04 -3.64
CA LEU A 87 3.66 -0.67 -4.19
C LEU A 87 4.32 0.22 -5.25
N ASN A 88 3.54 0.84 -6.13
CA ASN A 88 4.07 1.76 -7.14
C ASN A 88 4.63 3.05 -6.52
N CYS A 89 4.00 3.60 -5.48
CA CYS A 89 4.51 4.77 -4.77
C CYS A 89 5.78 4.47 -3.98
N SER A 90 5.96 3.23 -3.53
CA SER A 90 7.09 2.79 -2.72
C SER A 90 8.13 1.97 -3.49
N SER A 91 8.25 2.11 -4.82
CA SER A 91 9.40 1.51 -5.54
C SER A 91 10.71 1.99 -4.91
N ASP A 92 11.70 1.10 -4.81
CA ASP A 92 13.01 1.46 -4.27
C ASP A 92 13.69 2.51 -5.16
N LEU A 93 13.48 2.44 -6.48
CA LEU A 93 13.98 3.43 -7.43
C LEU A 93 13.08 4.69 -7.46
N PRO A 94 13.61 5.89 -7.10
CA PRO A 94 12.81 7.12 -7.08
C PRO A 94 12.16 7.47 -8.44
N GLY A 95 12.82 7.12 -9.54
CA GLY A 95 12.33 7.34 -10.90
C GLY A 95 11.08 6.55 -11.25
N GLU A 96 10.89 5.37 -10.64
CA GLU A 96 9.76 4.48 -10.90
C GLU A 96 8.53 4.82 -10.05
N ARG A 97 8.70 5.64 -9.00
CA ARG A 97 7.60 5.99 -8.10
C ARG A 97 6.54 6.83 -8.81
N THR A 98 5.29 6.38 -8.77
CA THR A 98 4.12 7.15 -9.20
C THR A 98 4.13 8.52 -8.52
N ASN A 99 4.02 9.60 -9.30
CA ASN A 99 4.00 10.94 -8.71
C ASN A 99 2.67 11.18 -7.95
N MET A 100 2.67 12.16 -7.05
CA MET A 100 1.51 12.39 -6.17
C MET A 100 0.24 12.80 -6.93
N LYS A 101 0.35 13.46 -8.10
CA LYS A 101 -0.80 13.82 -8.93
C LYS A 101 -1.47 12.56 -9.50
N ASP A 102 -0.68 11.62 -10.00
CA ASP A 102 -1.19 10.36 -10.55
C ASP A 102 -1.69 9.44 -9.44
N ALA A 103 -1.04 9.43 -8.28
CA ALA A 103 -1.51 8.69 -7.11
C ALA A 103 -2.87 9.20 -6.63
N TRP A 104 -3.04 10.52 -6.55
CA TRP A 104 -4.32 11.14 -6.25
C TRP A 104 -5.40 10.77 -7.27
N ALA A 105 -5.09 10.87 -8.57
CA ALA A 105 -6.04 10.49 -9.63
C ALA A 105 -6.45 9.01 -9.53
N ALA A 106 -5.51 8.12 -9.21
CA ALA A 106 -5.77 6.71 -8.99
C ALA A 106 -6.70 6.49 -7.78
N LEU A 107 -6.44 7.17 -6.65
CA LEU A 107 -7.31 7.10 -5.47
C LEU A 107 -8.73 7.62 -5.75
N GLN A 108 -8.86 8.72 -6.49
CA GLN A 108 -10.16 9.23 -6.90
C GLN A 108 -10.92 8.21 -7.76
N LYS A 109 -10.21 7.53 -8.68
CA LYS A 109 -10.81 6.48 -9.50
C LYS A 109 -11.26 5.29 -8.66
N ILE A 110 -10.43 4.81 -7.73
CA ILE A 110 -10.79 3.73 -6.80
C ILE A 110 -12.00 4.14 -5.96
N ARG A 111 -11.99 5.34 -5.36
CA ARG A 111 -13.12 5.85 -4.59
C ARG A 111 -14.40 5.86 -5.41
N ASN A 112 -14.39 6.41 -6.63
CA ASN A 112 -15.59 6.49 -7.44
C ASN A 112 -16.09 5.10 -7.90
N GLN A 113 -15.21 4.11 -8.02
CA GLN A 113 -15.58 2.74 -8.37
C GLN A 113 -16.31 2.00 -7.23
N PHE A 114 -15.83 2.15 -5.99
CA PHE A 114 -16.37 1.40 -4.84
C PHE A 114 -17.30 2.21 -3.94
N PHE A 115 -17.20 3.54 -3.98
CA PHE A 115 -17.92 4.49 -3.14
C PHE A 115 -18.47 5.67 -3.97
N PRO A 116 -19.31 5.42 -5.00
CA PRO A 116 -19.79 6.47 -5.92
C PRO A 116 -20.72 7.52 -5.28
N HIS A 117 -21.18 7.29 -4.04
CA HIS A 117 -22.14 8.16 -3.33
C HIS A 117 -21.53 8.87 -2.11
N LEU A 118 -20.21 8.74 -1.92
CA LEU A 118 -19.39 9.51 -0.98
C LEU A 118 -18.62 10.59 -1.75
#